data_AF-A0A6G4XAF1-F1
#
_entry.id   AF-A0A6G4XAF1-F1
#
_cell.length_a   1.000
_cell.length_b   1.000
_cell.length_c   1.000
_cell.angle_alpha   90.00
_cell.angle_beta   90.00
_cell.angle_gamma   90.00
#
_symmetry.space_group_name_H-M   'P 1'
#
loop_
_entity.id
_entity.type
_entity.pdbx_description
1 polymer ?
#
loop_
_entity_poly.entity_id
_entity_poly.type
_entity_poly.pdbx_seq_one_letter_code
_entity_poly.pdbx_strand_id
1 'polypeptide(L)'
;MWPGQQPPGGEQNPQDANQNPYQQPGYQQPNPYQQPGFQQPNPYQQPGYPQTGEQQQGYQQPGPEAWNAPSLAGGPQPPQGGGSGGGDRTKLVAIIAATAVVVAAGVTGYLVLGKDDDKKSDTAKGGDKTSSAPKSPSPSASEEDNPRGTGSTIDPVIPGWKVVVNPKRGTAFDVPADWEVDSPSMMVGFEDVKKPDEIAPLIIMSAPAYFKKTWCEADDDKDGKKDSTALATAGTKGSNGAKNFDDIILSDAPRWVYGGYTQPDKKSMTWDKKGTPFTTTSGVKGAYGWARSKNTPDKGKCASDGKAITFGFKNSADDFVSWSLHAPTGVEGELTDETIMKILGTVRLAGDPTETD
;
A
#
# COMPACT_ATOMS: atom_id res chain seq x y z
N MET A 1 15.70 12.54 -13.54
CA MET A 1 14.56 11.80 -14.11
C MET A 1 14.81 10.33 -13.84
N TRP A 2 13.82 9.58 -13.33
CA TRP A 2 13.98 8.15 -13.03
C TRP A 2 14.03 7.34 -14.34
N PRO A 3 14.78 6.22 -14.42
CA PRO A 3 14.56 5.23 -15.47
C PRO A 3 13.11 4.71 -15.36
N GLY A 4 12.32 4.83 -16.43
CA GLY A 4 10.95 4.29 -16.50
C GLY A 4 9.79 5.29 -16.32
N GLN A 5 10.05 6.59 -16.20
CA GLN A 5 8.98 7.61 -16.29
C GLN A 5 8.69 7.92 -17.77
N GLN A 6 7.57 7.44 -18.30
CA GLN A 6 7.07 7.81 -19.62
C GLN A 6 6.30 9.14 -19.50
N PRO A 7 6.60 10.17 -20.32
CA PRO A 7 5.88 11.45 -20.25
C PRO A 7 4.44 11.32 -20.79
N PRO A 8 3.46 12.02 -20.21
CA PRO A 8 2.09 12.04 -20.73
C PRO A 8 1.98 13.01 -21.92
N GLY A 9 1.70 12.43 -23.09
CA GLY A 9 0.90 13.02 -24.16
C GLY A 9 1.48 14.20 -24.95
N GLY A 10 1.84 13.92 -26.21
CA GLY A 10 1.75 14.90 -27.29
C GLY A 10 2.80 14.72 -28.37
N GLU A 11 2.45 14.05 -29.47
CA GLU A 11 2.66 14.61 -30.81
C GLU A 11 1.84 13.87 -31.88
N GLN A 12 1.33 14.69 -32.80
CA GLN A 12 0.47 14.37 -33.92
C GLN A 12 1.28 13.64 -34.98
N ASN A 13 0.72 12.58 -35.56
CA ASN A 13 1.30 11.90 -36.70
C ASN A 13 0.79 12.57 -38.01
N PRO A 14 1.66 13.16 -38.85
CA PRO A 14 1.30 13.49 -40.22
C PRO A 14 1.62 12.29 -41.14
N GLN A 15 0.55 11.76 -41.74
CA GLN A 15 0.48 11.28 -43.13
C GLN A 15 1.75 10.61 -43.71
N ASP A 16 1.72 9.28 -43.81
CA ASP A 16 2.46 8.57 -44.84
C ASP A 16 1.48 8.07 -45.91
N ALA A 17 1.71 8.54 -47.13
CA ALA A 17 1.01 8.16 -48.34
C ALA A 17 1.84 7.12 -49.11
N ASN A 18 1.15 6.18 -49.75
CA ASN A 18 1.66 5.09 -50.60
C ASN A 18 2.36 3.93 -49.87
N GLN A 19 1.71 2.76 -49.91
CA GLN A 19 2.13 1.62 -50.74
C GLN A 19 1.14 0.46 -50.49
N ASN A 20 0.26 0.19 -51.47
CA ASN A 20 -0.52 -1.03 -51.57
C ASN A 20 0.07 -1.88 -52.70
N PRO A 21 0.44 -3.14 -52.43
CA PRO A 21 0.06 -4.17 -53.39
C PRO A 21 -0.29 -5.48 -52.69
N TYR A 22 -1.55 -5.90 -52.78
CA TYR A 22 -1.98 -7.23 -53.29
C TYR A 22 -3.51 -7.34 -53.17
N GLN A 23 -4.18 -7.37 -54.33
CA GLN A 23 -5.59 -7.76 -54.47
C GLN A 23 -5.72 -9.28 -54.55
N GLN A 24 -6.85 -9.83 -54.06
CA GLN A 24 -7.63 -10.95 -54.65
C GLN A 24 -9.03 -11.07 -53.97
N PRO A 25 -10.03 -11.69 -54.61
CA PRO A 25 -11.39 -11.13 -54.68
C PRO A 25 -12.51 -11.88 -53.92
N GLY A 26 -13.51 -11.10 -53.50
CA GLY A 26 -14.95 -11.38 -53.66
C GLY A 26 -15.60 -12.44 -52.77
N TYR A 27 -16.45 -12.00 -51.81
CA TYR A 27 -17.82 -12.49 -51.62
C TYR A 27 -18.65 -11.41 -50.89
N GLN A 28 -19.75 -10.97 -51.53
CA GLN A 28 -20.79 -10.14 -50.94
C GLN A 28 -21.80 -11.03 -50.19
N GLN A 29 -22.22 -10.60 -49.00
CA GLN A 29 -23.40 -11.12 -48.29
C GLN A 29 -24.11 -9.92 -47.62
N PRO A 30 -25.39 -9.66 -47.93
CA PRO A 30 -26.13 -8.51 -47.42
C PRO A 30 -26.75 -8.82 -46.04
N ASN A 31 -26.52 -7.96 -45.04
CA ASN A 31 -27.17 -8.07 -43.74
C ASN A 31 -28.53 -7.33 -43.74
N PRO A 32 -29.68 -8.00 -43.51
CA PRO A 32 -31.00 -7.41 -43.66
C PRO A 32 -31.68 -7.18 -42.31
N TYR A 33 -31.51 -6.03 -41.68
CA TYR A 33 -32.50 -5.51 -40.72
C TYR A 33 -32.55 -3.98 -40.76
N GLN A 34 -33.57 -3.47 -41.47
CA GLN A 34 -34.17 -2.16 -41.21
C GLN A 34 -35.13 -2.30 -40.02
N GLN A 35 -35.20 -1.27 -39.17
CA GLN A 35 -36.40 -0.92 -38.39
C GLN A 35 -36.40 0.58 -38.04
N PRO A 36 -37.60 1.19 -37.85
CA PRO A 36 -37.93 2.52 -38.38
C PRO A 36 -37.77 3.66 -37.38
N GLY A 37 -37.68 4.88 -37.92
CA GLY A 37 -37.41 6.11 -37.20
C GLY A 37 -38.54 6.64 -36.32
N PHE A 38 -38.14 7.55 -35.45
CA PHE A 38 -38.99 8.60 -34.89
C PHE A 38 -38.36 9.96 -35.19
N GLN A 39 -39.17 10.84 -35.76
CA GLN A 39 -38.87 12.23 -36.09
C GLN A 39 -39.49 13.17 -35.05
N GLN A 40 -38.87 14.36 -34.97
CA GLN A 40 -39.38 15.70 -34.57
C GLN A 40 -39.27 16.18 -33.11
N PRO A 41 -39.20 17.51 -32.85
CA PRO A 41 -38.69 18.62 -33.70
C PRO A 41 -37.73 19.58 -32.97
N ASN A 42 -36.81 20.19 -33.74
CA ASN A 42 -35.94 21.29 -33.32
C ASN A 42 -36.49 22.63 -33.86
N PRO A 43 -36.67 23.68 -33.04
CA PRO A 43 -37.03 25.00 -33.53
C PRO A 43 -35.85 26.00 -33.47
N TYR A 44 -35.73 26.74 -34.58
CA TYR A 44 -34.90 27.91 -34.89
C TYR A 44 -33.56 27.70 -35.62
N GLN A 45 -33.56 28.27 -36.83
CA GLN A 45 -32.50 28.31 -37.84
C GLN A 45 -31.72 29.64 -37.82
N GLN A 46 -30.45 29.56 -38.25
CA GLN A 46 -29.71 30.39 -39.24
C GLN A 46 -29.55 31.94 -39.06
N PRO A 47 -28.68 32.61 -39.85
CA PRO A 47 -27.41 32.23 -40.53
C PRO A 47 -26.28 33.31 -40.46
N GLY A 48 -25.04 32.98 -40.85
CA GLY A 48 -24.01 34.01 -41.12
C GLY A 48 -22.63 33.44 -41.53
N TYR A 49 -21.96 34.10 -42.48
CA TYR A 49 -20.87 33.63 -43.35
C TYR A 49 -19.42 33.74 -42.77
N PRO A 50 -18.37 33.22 -43.47
CA PRO A 50 -17.01 32.97 -42.97
C PRO A 50 -15.94 34.00 -43.42
N GLN A 51 -14.83 34.13 -42.67
CA GLN A 51 -13.54 34.75 -43.06
C GLN A 51 -12.45 34.31 -42.05
N THR A 52 -11.37 33.60 -42.41
CA THR A 52 -10.07 34.02 -43.03
C THR A 52 -9.25 35.04 -42.24
N GLY A 53 -8.01 34.67 -41.89
CA GLY A 53 -6.83 35.55 -42.03
C GLY A 53 -6.16 36.13 -40.77
N GLU A 54 -4.92 35.66 -40.55
CA GLU A 54 -3.69 36.45 -40.32
C GLU A 54 -3.37 37.21 -39.00
N GLN A 55 -2.19 36.84 -38.46
CA GLN A 55 -1.03 37.61 -37.99
C GLN A 55 -1.10 38.91 -37.16
N GLN A 56 -0.21 38.88 -36.14
CA GLN A 56 0.75 39.91 -35.67
C GLN A 56 0.34 41.11 -34.79
N GLN A 57 1.02 41.13 -33.63
CA GLN A 57 1.79 42.23 -32.99
C GLN A 57 1.26 43.68 -33.00
N GLY A 58 1.19 44.28 -31.81
CA GLY A 58 1.19 45.73 -31.64
C GLY A 58 1.22 46.18 -30.18
N TYR A 59 2.38 46.70 -29.74
CA TYR A 59 2.59 47.47 -28.52
C TYR A 59 1.81 48.79 -28.55
N GLN A 60 1.31 49.28 -27.39
CA GLN A 60 1.47 50.68 -26.93
C GLN A 60 0.94 50.92 -25.49
N GLN A 61 1.62 51.85 -24.83
CA GLN A 61 1.58 52.31 -23.43
C GLN A 61 1.03 53.77 -23.43
N PRO A 62 1.11 54.60 -22.36
CA PRO A 62 0.40 54.66 -21.06
C PRO A 62 -0.44 55.95 -20.79
N GLY A 63 -1.28 55.90 -19.73
CA GLY A 63 -1.57 57.00 -18.77
C GLY A 63 -2.77 57.93 -19.02
N PRO A 64 -3.22 58.78 -18.06
CA PRO A 64 -2.98 58.79 -16.60
C PRO A 64 -4.24 59.06 -15.70
N GLU A 65 -4.13 58.61 -14.45
CA GLU A 65 -4.48 59.28 -13.16
C GLU A 65 -5.79 60.08 -12.96
N ALA A 66 -6.59 59.65 -11.98
CA ALA A 66 -7.36 60.55 -11.11
C ALA A 66 -7.49 59.97 -9.69
N TRP A 67 -6.93 60.70 -8.72
CA TRP A 67 -6.98 60.47 -7.27
C TRP A 67 -7.90 61.51 -6.61
N ASN A 68 -8.60 61.11 -5.53
CA ASN A 68 -9.18 61.86 -4.39
C ASN A 68 -10.53 61.23 -3.98
N ALA A 69 -10.96 61.06 -2.74
CA ALA A 69 -10.46 61.15 -1.36
C ALA A 69 -11.61 60.62 -0.44
N PRO A 70 -11.45 60.45 0.89
CA PRO A 70 -12.05 59.34 1.67
C PRO A 70 -13.32 59.67 2.49
N SER A 71 -14.09 58.64 2.89
CA SER A 71 -14.87 58.68 4.16
C SER A 71 -15.22 57.30 4.75
N LEU A 72 -14.70 57.09 5.96
CA LEU A 72 -15.18 56.45 7.20
C LEU A 72 -16.09 55.19 7.24
N ALA A 73 -15.75 54.38 8.25
CA ALA A 73 -16.26 53.08 8.66
C ALA A 73 -17.63 53.09 9.38
N GLY A 74 -18.35 51.96 9.31
CA GLY A 74 -19.53 51.64 10.14
C GLY A 74 -19.80 50.13 10.15
N GLY A 75 -20.02 49.56 11.34
CA GLY A 75 -20.07 48.13 11.67
C GLY A 75 -21.41 47.39 11.37
N PRO A 76 -21.67 46.24 12.02
CA PRO A 76 -22.35 45.07 11.43
C PRO A 76 -23.86 44.97 11.69
N GLN A 77 -24.60 44.25 10.84
CA GLN A 77 -25.94 43.75 11.15
C GLN A 77 -26.28 42.41 10.45
N PRO A 78 -26.86 41.40 11.15
CA PRO A 78 -27.40 40.13 10.60
C PRO A 78 -28.95 40.15 10.52
N PRO A 79 -29.66 39.04 10.23
CA PRO A 79 -29.68 38.22 9.01
C PRO A 79 -31.10 38.06 8.40
N GLN A 80 -31.21 37.80 7.10
CA GLN A 80 -32.40 37.23 6.42
C GLN A 80 -31.91 36.79 5.02
N GLY A 81 -31.97 35.54 4.56
CA GLY A 81 -33.01 34.54 4.71
C GLY A 81 -33.79 34.45 3.41
N GLY A 82 -33.34 33.59 2.46
CA GLY A 82 -34.19 33.12 1.36
C GLY A 82 -33.54 33.03 -0.03
N GLY A 83 -33.30 31.79 -0.48
CA GLY A 83 -33.88 31.34 -1.75
C GLY A 83 -33.04 31.37 -3.03
N SER A 84 -32.57 30.17 -3.39
CA SER A 84 -32.57 29.60 -4.74
C SER A 84 -31.37 29.86 -5.68
N GLY A 85 -30.73 28.75 -6.06
CA GLY A 85 -30.26 28.53 -7.43
C GLY A 85 -28.76 28.33 -7.62
N GLY A 86 -28.34 27.07 -7.83
CA GLY A 86 -27.17 26.80 -8.67
C GLY A 86 -26.28 25.60 -8.28
N GLY A 87 -26.43 24.49 -9.01
CA GLY A 87 -25.30 23.68 -9.47
C GLY A 87 -24.81 22.55 -8.56
N ASP A 88 -25.28 21.33 -8.82
CA ASP A 88 -24.62 20.10 -8.42
C ASP A 88 -23.17 20.05 -8.93
N ARG A 89 -22.21 19.66 -8.08
CA ARG A 89 -21.32 18.47 -8.22
C ARG A 89 -20.36 18.39 -7.03
N THR A 90 -20.81 17.83 -5.91
CA THR A 90 -19.89 17.40 -4.84
C THR A 90 -19.87 15.88 -4.81
N LYS A 91 -18.82 15.29 -5.37
CA LYS A 91 -18.47 13.89 -5.11
C LYS A 91 -18.01 13.79 -3.66
N LEU A 92 -18.93 13.46 -2.77
CA LEU A 92 -18.63 13.03 -1.40
C LEU A 92 -18.06 11.60 -1.48
N VAL A 93 -16.73 11.47 -1.36
CA VAL A 93 -16.11 10.18 -1.07
C VAL A 93 -16.07 10.03 0.45
N ALA A 94 -16.92 9.15 0.97
CA ALA A 94 -16.91 8.78 2.37
C ALA A 94 -15.77 7.78 2.63
N ILE A 95 -14.74 8.20 3.35
CA ILE A 95 -13.76 7.30 3.94
C ILE A 95 -14.31 6.87 5.30
N ILE A 96 -14.74 5.61 5.41
CA ILE A 96 -15.16 5.03 6.69
C ILE A 96 -13.90 4.59 7.44
N ALA A 97 -13.43 5.43 8.36
CA ALA A 97 -12.47 5.03 9.37
C ALA A 97 -13.23 4.37 10.53
N ALA A 98 -13.15 3.04 10.63
CA ALA A 98 -13.69 2.29 11.76
C ALA A 98 -12.55 1.89 12.70
N THR A 99 -12.26 2.72 13.70
CA THR A 99 -11.29 2.41 14.75
C THR A 99 -12.01 1.68 15.89
N ALA A 100 -11.86 0.36 15.96
CA ALA A 100 -12.28 -0.41 17.12
C ALA A 100 -11.07 -0.60 18.04
N VAL A 101 -11.00 0.17 19.12
CA VAL A 101 -10.02 -0.02 20.19
C VAL A 101 -10.63 -1.00 21.19
N VAL A 102 -10.14 -2.25 21.19
CA VAL A 102 -10.42 -3.22 22.25
C VAL A 102 -9.24 -3.21 23.21
N VAL A 103 -9.43 -2.60 24.38
CA VAL A 103 -8.51 -2.74 25.51
C VAL A 103 -8.97 -3.95 26.32
N ALA A 104 -8.30 -5.09 26.13
CA ALA A 104 -8.42 -6.22 27.04
C ALA A 104 -7.35 -6.10 28.13
N ALA A 105 -7.76 -5.73 29.34
CA ALA A 105 -6.92 -5.81 30.53
C ALA A 105 -6.94 -7.26 31.07
N GLY A 106 -5.83 -7.98 30.89
CA GLY A 106 -5.62 -9.33 31.43
C GLY A 106 -4.88 -9.30 32.77
N VAL A 107 -5.49 -9.90 33.79
CA VAL A 107 -5.04 -9.98 35.18
C VAL A 107 -3.78 -10.86 35.31
N THR A 108 -2.79 -10.40 36.08
CA THR A 108 -1.64 -11.22 36.51
C THR A 108 -1.84 -11.73 37.94
N GLY A 109 -1.55 -13.02 38.17
CA GLY A 109 -1.01 -13.47 39.46
C GLY A 109 -1.63 -14.73 40.06
N TYR A 110 -1.25 -15.92 39.56
CA TYR A 110 -1.26 -17.15 40.36
C TYR A 110 0.15 -17.38 40.93
N LEU A 111 0.32 -17.08 42.21
CA LEU A 111 1.37 -17.65 43.07
C LEU A 111 0.78 -17.67 44.49
N VAL A 112 0.82 -18.84 45.13
CA VAL A 112 1.03 -19.08 46.57
C VAL A 112 0.33 -20.38 46.98
N LEU A 113 1.13 -21.45 47.12
CA LEU A 113 1.20 -22.34 48.30
C LEU A 113 2.10 -23.53 47.98
N GLY A 114 3.40 -23.33 48.15
CA GLY A 114 4.28 -24.40 48.58
C GLY A 114 4.09 -24.61 50.08
N LYS A 115 3.88 -25.85 50.51
CA LYS A 115 4.06 -26.26 51.89
C LYS A 115 4.57 -27.71 51.91
N ASP A 116 5.71 -27.85 52.56
CA ASP A 116 6.49 -29.07 52.79
C ASP A 116 5.75 -30.11 53.64
N ASP A 117 6.08 -31.40 53.49
CA ASP A 117 6.71 -32.25 54.54
C ASP A 117 6.66 -33.76 54.23
N ASP A 118 7.72 -34.43 54.69
CA ASP A 118 8.10 -35.84 54.56
C ASP A 118 7.15 -36.91 55.16
N LYS A 119 7.17 -38.14 54.62
CA LYS A 119 7.51 -39.45 55.28
C LYS A 119 6.77 -40.71 54.74
N LYS A 120 7.50 -41.82 54.90
CA LYS A 120 7.34 -43.25 54.52
C LYS A 120 6.05 -44.00 54.93
N SER A 121 5.91 -45.16 54.26
CA SER A 121 5.25 -46.45 54.62
C SER A 121 3.71 -46.44 54.68
N ASP A 122 2.94 -47.46 54.29
CA ASP A 122 3.16 -48.90 54.24
C ASP A 122 2.12 -49.63 53.33
N THR A 123 2.27 -50.95 53.23
CA THR A 123 1.68 -51.90 52.24
C THR A 123 0.27 -52.45 52.56
N ALA A 124 -0.40 -52.98 51.51
CA ALA A 124 -1.49 -54.00 51.44
C ALA A 124 -2.95 -53.49 51.57
N LYS A 125 -3.98 -53.99 50.87
CA LYS A 125 -4.22 -55.31 50.25
C LYS A 125 -5.48 -55.28 49.35
N GLY A 126 -5.43 -55.97 48.19
CA GLY A 126 -6.53 -56.84 47.71
C GLY A 126 -7.55 -56.29 46.69
N GLY A 127 -7.65 -56.95 45.53
CA GLY A 127 -8.86 -56.96 44.70
C GLY A 127 -8.64 -57.13 43.19
N ASP A 128 -8.46 -58.36 42.72
CA ASP A 128 -8.50 -58.77 41.30
C ASP A 128 -9.81 -58.34 40.60
N LYS A 129 -9.71 -57.76 39.38
CA LYS A 129 -10.23 -58.37 38.13
C LYS A 129 -10.19 -57.42 36.91
N THR A 130 -9.78 -58.05 35.79
CA THR A 130 -10.16 -57.82 34.38
C THR A 130 -9.61 -56.62 33.61
N SER A 131 -8.72 -56.95 32.67
CA SER A 131 -8.26 -56.14 31.55
C SER A 131 -9.41 -55.68 30.63
N SER A 132 -9.41 -54.38 30.29
CA SER A 132 -9.96 -53.84 29.04
C SER A 132 -9.36 -52.44 28.82
N ALA A 133 -8.48 -52.29 27.83
CA ALA A 133 -8.32 -51.02 27.11
C ALA A 133 -9.56 -50.86 26.18
N PRO A 134 -10.11 -49.66 25.88
CA PRO A 134 -9.34 -48.54 25.29
C PRO A 134 -9.91 -47.11 25.52
N LYS A 135 -9.24 -46.14 24.86
CA LYS A 135 -9.65 -44.79 24.39
C LYS A 135 -9.09 -43.56 25.11
N SER A 136 -8.17 -42.95 24.36
CA SER A 136 -7.74 -41.55 24.38
C SER A 136 -8.90 -40.57 24.55
N PRO A 137 -8.78 -39.52 25.36
CA PRO A 137 -9.68 -38.38 25.28
C PRO A 137 -9.37 -37.58 24.00
N SER A 138 -10.41 -37.38 23.19
CA SER A 138 -10.44 -36.43 22.07
C SER A 138 -10.78 -35.03 22.62
N PRO A 139 -10.31 -33.93 22.01
CA PRO A 139 -10.36 -32.60 22.59
C PRO A 139 -11.75 -31.98 22.45
N SER A 140 -12.20 -31.25 23.48
CA SER A 140 -13.30 -30.31 23.35
C SER A 140 -12.76 -28.97 22.83
N ALA A 141 -13.23 -28.62 21.65
CA ALA A 141 -13.28 -27.28 21.06
C ALA A 141 -14.23 -26.38 21.88
N SER A 142 -14.34 -25.06 21.77
CA SER A 142 -13.93 -24.01 20.82
C SER A 142 -14.03 -22.66 21.57
N GLU A 143 -13.43 -21.58 21.04
CA GLU A 143 -13.87 -20.16 21.10
C GLU A 143 -12.67 -19.28 20.65
N GLU A 144 -12.67 -18.44 19.61
CA GLU A 144 -13.72 -17.86 18.76
C GLU A 144 -13.19 -17.68 17.32
N ASP A 145 -14.02 -18.00 16.32
CA ASP A 145 -13.79 -17.66 14.91
C ASP A 145 -13.96 -16.15 14.70
N ASN A 146 -12.89 -15.46 14.34
CA ASN A 146 -12.94 -14.08 13.85
C ASN A 146 -13.39 -14.09 12.38
N PRO A 147 -14.56 -13.50 12.02
CA PRO A 147 -15.13 -13.59 10.67
C PRO A 147 -14.39 -12.73 9.62
N ARG A 148 -13.22 -12.17 9.94
CA ARG A 148 -12.38 -11.36 9.03
C ARG A 148 -11.04 -11.99 8.65
N GLY A 149 -10.73 -13.18 9.16
CA GLY A 149 -9.53 -13.91 8.76
C GLY A 149 -9.87 -14.94 7.70
N THR A 150 -9.34 -14.79 6.47
CA THR A 150 -9.04 -15.98 5.67
C THR A 150 -7.87 -16.66 6.36
N GLY A 151 -8.16 -17.38 7.44
CA GLY A 151 -7.22 -18.24 8.14
C GLY A 151 -6.85 -19.39 7.20
N SER A 152 -5.93 -19.13 6.28
CA SER A 152 -5.24 -20.20 5.61
C SER A 152 -4.47 -20.95 6.69
N THR A 153 -4.79 -22.23 6.85
CA THR A 153 -4.13 -23.27 7.65
C THR A 153 -2.67 -23.49 7.25
N ILE A 154 -1.89 -22.41 7.20
CA ILE A 154 -0.49 -22.38 6.81
C ILE A 154 0.29 -22.17 8.10
N ASP A 155 1.03 -23.19 8.51
CA ASP A 155 1.91 -23.08 9.65
C ASP A 155 3.08 -22.12 9.34
N PRO A 156 3.61 -21.43 10.36
CA PRO A 156 4.83 -20.64 10.20
C PRO A 156 6.02 -21.58 9.95
N VAL A 157 6.93 -21.15 9.07
CA VAL A 157 8.21 -21.82 8.80
C VAL A 157 9.08 -21.83 10.08
N ILE A 158 8.99 -20.76 10.87
CA ILE A 158 9.68 -20.64 12.15
C ILE A 158 8.66 -20.82 13.28
N PRO A 159 8.77 -21.86 14.11
CA PRO A 159 7.84 -22.08 15.22
C PRO A 159 7.72 -20.86 16.14
N GLY A 160 6.48 -20.51 16.49
CA GLY A 160 6.16 -19.35 17.33
C GLY A 160 6.10 -18.02 16.60
N TRP A 161 6.40 -17.97 15.30
CA TRP A 161 6.21 -16.76 14.48
C TRP A 161 4.78 -16.66 13.97
N LYS A 162 4.35 -15.45 13.63
CA LYS A 162 3.04 -15.17 13.04
C LYS A 162 3.14 -15.20 11.52
N VAL A 163 2.14 -15.78 10.87
CA VAL A 163 2.06 -15.84 9.41
C VAL A 163 1.33 -14.61 8.89
N VAL A 164 1.93 -13.95 7.91
CA VAL A 164 1.33 -12.88 7.11
C VAL A 164 0.97 -13.47 5.76
N VAL A 165 -0.32 -13.44 5.40
CA VAL A 165 -0.82 -13.97 4.11
C VAL A 165 -1.35 -12.81 3.28
N ASN A 166 -0.94 -12.77 2.01
CA ASN A 166 -1.50 -11.88 1.01
C ASN A 166 -2.15 -12.71 -0.11
N PRO A 167 -3.45 -13.02 0.01
CA PRO A 167 -4.20 -13.80 -0.99
C PRO A 167 -4.22 -13.11 -2.37
N LYS A 168 -4.26 -11.77 -2.39
CA LYS A 168 -4.23 -10.99 -3.63
C LYS A 168 -3.01 -11.31 -4.48
N ARG A 169 -1.88 -11.63 -3.84
CA ARG A 169 -0.62 -11.94 -4.53
C ARG A 169 -0.22 -13.41 -4.49
N GLY A 170 -0.98 -14.26 -3.79
CA GLY A 170 -0.63 -15.67 -3.59
C GLY A 170 0.66 -15.86 -2.79
N THR A 171 0.90 -15.01 -1.79
CA THR A 171 2.17 -14.98 -1.03
C THR A 171 1.95 -15.06 0.47
N ALA A 172 2.93 -15.61 1.18
CA ALA A 172 3.01 -15.52 2.63
C ALA A 172 4.46 -15.33 3.10
N PHE A 173 4.61 -14.79 4.30
CA PHE A 173 5.88 -14.71 5.03
C PHE A 173 5.59 -14.74 6.53
N ASP A 174 6.61 -14.94 7.36
CA ASP A 174 6.45 -14.98 8.80
C ASP A 174 7.15 -13.79 9.45
N VAL A 175 6.59 -13.30 10.54
CA VAL A 175 7.19 -12.27 11.40
C VAL A 175 7.27 -12.76 12.85
N PRO A 176 8.24 -12.28 13.64
CA PRO A 176 8.32 -12.60 15.06
C PRO A 176 7.01 -12.36 15.83
N ALA A 177 6.85 -13.07 16.95
CA ALA A 177 5.60 -13.10 17.73
C ALA A 177 5.15 -11.72 18.25
N ASP A 178 6.07 -10.79 18.44
CA ASP A 178 5.84 -9.43 18.93
C ASP A 178 5.44 -8.44 17.82
N TRP A 179 5.33 -8.89 16.57
CA TRP A 179 4.79 -8.09 15.47
C TRP A 179 3.26 -8.14 15.45
N GLU A 180 2.66 -7.09 14.92
CA GLU A 180 1.23 -7.00 14.64
C GLU A 180 0.97 -7.30 13.17
N VAL A 181 0.14 -8.29 12.87
CA VAL A 181 -0.28 -8.61 11.50
C VAL A 181 -1.61 -7.93 11.25
N ASP A 182 -1.69 -7.07 10.22
CA ASP A 182 -2.91 -6.35 9.86
C ASP A 182 -3.74 -7.14 8.83
N SER A 183 -4.92 -6.62 8.48
CA SER A 183 -5.79 -7.23 7.47
C SER A 183 -5.06 -7.42 6.14
N PRO A 184 -5.24 -8.55 5.43
CA PRO A 184 -4.66 -8.76 4.10
C PRO A 184 -5.06 -7.69 3.07
N SER A 185 -6.23 -7.06 3.26
CA SER A 185 -6.74 -5.98 2.42
C SER A 185 -6.17 -4.59 2.75
N MET A 186 -5.49 -4.45 3.89
CA MET A 186 -4.92 -3.18 4.30
C MET A 186 -3.76 -2.81 3.36
N MET A 187 -3.67 -1.53 3.00
CA MET A 187 -2.61 -0.98 2.18
C MET A 187 -1.81 0.04 2.99
N VAL A 188 -0.49 0.02 2.83
CA VAL A 188 0.43 0.97 3.44
C VAL A 188 1.39 1.47 2.38
N GLY A 189 1.78 2.74 2.47
CA GLY A 189 2.63 3.34 1.47
C GLY A 189 3.02 4.77 1.81
N PHE A 190 3.73 5.37 0.87
CA PHE A 190 4.11 6.78 0.92
C PHE A 190 3.59 7.49 -0.33
N GLU A 191 3.27 8.77 -0.19
CA GLU A 191 2.88 9.66 -1.30
C GLU A 191 4.03 10.57 -1.70
N ASP A 192 4.02 11.10 -2.92
CA ASP A 192 5.00 12.09 -3.37
C ASP A 192 4.64 13.48 -2.82
N VAL A 193 5.43 13.98 -1.87
CA VAL A 193 5.23 15.28 -1.22
C VAL A 193 5.28 16.47 -2.18
N LYS A 194 5.76 16.27 -3.41
CA LYS A 194 5.76 17.31 -4.46
C LYS A 194 4.40 17.54 -5.09
N LYS A 195 3.41 16.71 -4.78
CA LYS A 195 2.04 16.78 -5.27
C LYS A 195 1.05 16.81 -4.10
N PRO A 196 1.13 17.82 -3.21
CA PRO A 196 0.32 17.84 -1.98
C PRO A 196 -1.19 17.94 -2.23
N ASP A 197 -1.61 18.40 -3.41
CA ASP A 197 -3.02 18.58 -3.77
C ASP A 197 -3.62 17.37 -4.52
N GLU A 198 -2.85 16.29 -4.72
CA GLU A 198 -3.26 15.08 -5.46
C GLU A 198 -2.97 13.82 -4.64
N ILE A 199 -3.82 12.79 -4.79
CA ILE A 199 -3.48 11.45 -4.32
C ILE A 199 -2.38 10.91 -5.26
N ALA A 200 -1.14 10.99 -4.81
CA ALA A 200 0.05 10.70 -5.60
C ALA A 200 0.87 9.57 -4.95
N PRO A 201 0.42 8.31 -5.03
CA PRO A 201 1.11 7.20 -4.38
C PRO A 201 2.50 7.00 -5.01
N LEU A 202 3.53 7.11 -4.19
CA LEU A 202 4.91 6.88 -4.58
C LEU A 202 5.23 5.38 -4.57
N ILE A 203 4.81 4.69 -3.51
CA ILE A 203 4.99 3.24 -3.33
C ILE A 203 3.94 2.72 -2.35
N ILE A 204 3.32 1.58 -2.66
CA ILE A 204 2.28 0.93 -1.84
C ILE A 204 2.54 -0.57 -1.80
N MET A 205 2.29 -1.19 -0.64
CA MET A 205 2.14 -2.64 -0.48
C MET A 205 0.87 -2.97 0.31
N SER A 206 0.44 -4.23 0.24
CA SER A 206 -0.71 -4.74 0.99
C SER A 206 -0.31 -5.86 1.96
N ALA A 207 -1.27 -6.25 2.81
CA ALA A 207 -1.08 -7.21 3.91
C ALA A 207 0.12 -6.84 4.81
N PRO A 208 0.12 -5.65 5.42
CA PRO A 208 1.25 -5.21 6.22
C PRO A 208 1.33 -5.94 7.55
N ALA A 209 2.55 -6.13 8.03
CA ALA A 209 2.86 -6.43 9.42
C ALA A 209 3.79 -5.36 9.99
N TYR A 210 3.58 -5.01 11.26
CA TYR A 210 4.25 -3.92 11.94
C TYR A 210 5.04 -4.40 13.14
N PHE A 211 6.29 -3.96 13.26
CA PHE A 211 7.04 -4.03 14.50
C PHE A 211 6.84 -2.74 15.28
N LYS A 212 6.31 -2.83 16.51
CA LYS A 212 5.97 -1.68 17.36
C LYS A 212 5.22 -0.59 16.58
N LYS A 213 3.95 -0.86 16.24
CA LYS A 213 3.11 -0.01 15.36
C LYS A 213 3.05 1.46 15.81
N THR A 214 3.13 1.70 17.12
CA THR A 214 3.15 3.03 17.78
C THR A 214 4.50 3.40 18.39
N TRP A 215 5.59 3.08 17.70
CA TRP A 215 6.94 3.36 18.19
C TRP A 215 7.22 4.85 18.37
N CYS A 216 6.82 5.68 17.40
CA CYS A 216 6.94 7.13 17.52
C CYS A 216 5.63 7.82 17.17
N GLU A 217 5.19 8.71 18.05
CA GLU A 217 4.03 9.57 17.81
C GLU A 217 4.46 11.04 17.79
N ALA A 218 3.98 11.78 16.78
CA ALA A 218 4.20 13.22 16.63
C ALA A 218 2.95 13.90 16.04
N ASP A 219 2.75 15.17 16.38
CA ASP A 219 1.72 16.06 15.83
C ASP A 219 2.47 17.17 15.08
N ASP A 220 3.00 16.82 13.92
CA ASP A 220 3.92 17.69 13.18
C ASP A 220 3.18 18.83 12.44
N ASP A 221 1.90 18.60 12.08
CA ASP A 221 1.03 19.61 11.46
C ASP A 221 0.29 20.50 12.48
N LYS A 222 0.33 20.12 13.77
CA LYS A 222 -0.26 20.85 14.90
C LYS A 222 -1.78 20.92 14.81
N ASP A 223 -2.41 19.89 14.25
CA ASP A 223 -3.87 19.77 14.19
C ASP A 223 -4.48 19.21 15.50
N GLY A 224 -3.63 18.81 16.45
CA GLY A 224 -4.01 18.24 17.74
C GLY A 224 -4.17 16.72 17.73
N LYS A 225 -3.95 16.04 16.60
CA LYS A 225 -3.87 14.59 16.46
C LYS A 225 -2.42 14.19 16.28
N LYS A 226 -2.09 13.02 16.85
CA LYS A 226 -0.76 12.44 16.66
C LYS A 226 -0.81 11.40 15.55
N ASP A 227 0.12 11.52 14.62
CA ASP A 227 0.46 10.47 13.69
C ASP A 227 1.42 9.48 14.33
N SER A 228 1.20 8.21 14.02
CA SER A 228 1.97 7.10 14.55
C SER A 228 2.88 6.50 13.49
N THR A 229 4.15 6.35 13.82
CA THR A 229 5.18 5.71 12.99
C THR A 229 5.59 4.38 13.62
N ALA A 230 5.53 3.31 12.84
CA ALA A 230 5.99 1.98 13.25
C ALA A 230 7.53 1.88 13.21
N LEU A 231 8.11 1.02 14.05
CA LEU A 231 9.56 0.76 14.04
C LEU A 231 10.00 -0.16 12.89
N ALA A 232 9.08 -0.91 12.29
CA ALA A 232 9.26 -1.49 10.96
C ALA A 232 7.91 -1.85 10.36
N THR A 233 7.87 -1.91 9.03
CA THR A 233 6.72 -2.39 8.28
C THR A 233 7.18 -3.34 7.20
N ALA A 234 6.52 -4.49 7.06
CA ALA A 234 6.77 -5.45 6.00
C ALA A 234 5.46 -5.81 5.27
N GLY A 235 5.52 -6.12 3.98
CA GLY A 235 4.34 -6.49 3.19
C GLY A 235 4.71 -6.90 1.77
N THR A 236 3.71 -7.15 0.93
CA THR A 236 3.92 -7.56 -0.47
C THR A 236 3.10 -6.75 -1.46
N LYS A 237 3.61 -6.58 -2.69
CA LYS A 237 2.92 -5.92 -3.80
C LYS A 237 3.14 -6.68 -5.13
N GLY A 238 2.28 -6.40 -6.10
CA GLY A 238 2.53 -6.75 -7.50
C GLY A 238 3.59 -5.84 -8.11
N SER A 239 4.30 -6.33 -9.10
CA SER A 239 5.37 -5.60 -9.81
C SER A 239 5.08 -5.54 -11.30
N ASN A 240 3.85 -5.16 -11.66
CA ASN A 240 3.40 -5.02 -13.05
C ASN A 240 4.40 -4.20 -13.86
N GLY A 241 4.79 -4.70 -15.03
CA GLY A 241 5.73 -4.04 -15.92
C GLY A 241 7.22 -4.30 -15.61
N ALA A 242 7.56 -4.97 -14.52
CA ALA A 242 8.91 -5.48 -14.31
C ALA A 242 9.25 -6.56 -15.36
N LYS A 243 10.46 -6.52 -15.91
CA LYS A 243 10.92 -7.52 -16.91
C LYS A 243 11.84 -8.56 -16.29
N ASN A 244 12.43 -8.23 -15.15
CA ASN A 244 13.39 -9.03 -14.42
C ASN A 244 13.42 -8.57 -12.95
N PHE A 245 14.13 -9.31 -12.09
CA PHE A 245 14.22 -8.97 -10.67
C PHE A 245 15.01 -7.69 -10.40
N ASP A 246 16.00 -7.34 -11.24
CA ASP A 246 16.78 -6.10 -11.08
C ASP A 246 15.87 -4.87 -11.25
N ASP A 247 14.92 -4.89 -12.19
CA ASP A 247 13.94 -3.83 -12.37
C ASP A 247 13.14 -3.58 -11.08
N ILE A 248 12.74 -4.65 -10.38
CA ILE A 248 12.02 -4.57 -9.09
C ILE A 248 12.91 -3.96 -8.02
N ILE A 249 14.14 -4.47 -7.87
CA ILE A 249 15.07 -4.01 -6.82
C ILE A 249 15.45 -2.55 -7.01
N LEU A 250 15.76 -2.15 -8.23
CA LEU A 250 16.14 -0.78 -8.57
C LEU A 250 14.96 0.20 -8.50
N SER A 251 13.74 -0.34 -8.52
CA SER A 251 12.50 0.42 -8.39
C SER A 251 12.08 0.61 -6.93
N ASP A 252 11.92 -0.47 -6.19
CA ASP A 252 11.08 -0.49 -4.99
C ASP A 252 11.86 -0.15 -3.73
N ALA A 253 13.02 -0.78 -3.49
CA ALA A 253 13.86 -0.51 -2.32
C ALA A 253 14.21 0.98 -2.15
N PRO A 254 14.72 1.70 -3.19
CA PRO A 254 15.00 3.13 -3.05
C PRO A 254 13.74 3.99 -2.90
N ARG A 255 12.57 3.55 -3.40
CA ARG A 255 11.32 4.31 -3.19
C ARG A 255 10.81 4.21 -1.76
N TRP A 256 10.96 3.06 -1.10
CA TRP A 256 10.64 2.93 0.33
C TRP A 256 11.51 3.84 1.20
N VAL A 257 12.81 3.92 0.91
CA VAL A 257 13.71 4.83 1.64
C VAL A 257 13.41 6.29 1.32
N TYR A 258 13.21 6.62 0.05
CA TYR A 258 12.87 7.98 -0.36
C TYR A 258 11.60 8.45 0.33
N GLY A 259 10.53 7.66 0.20
CA GLY A 259 9.20 7.98 0.70
C GLY A 259 9.15 8.19 2.21
N GLY A 260 9.80 7.32 2.97
CA GLY A 260 9.71 7.31 4.43
C GLY A 260 10.75 8.13 5.18
N TYR A 261 11.86 8.51 4.55
CA TYR A 261 13.00 9.07 5.30
C TYR A 261 13.73 10.21 4.63
N THR A 262 13.55 10.47 3.32
CA THR A 262 14.38 11.48 2.65
C THR A 262 13.63 12.47 1.80
N GLN A 263 12.31 12.40 1.67
CA GLN A 263 11.60 13.37 0.83
C GLN A 263 11.84 14.81 1.31
N PRO A 264 12.05 15.78 0.41
CA PRO A 264 12.11 15.66 -1.05
C PRO A 264 13.54 15.39 -1.60
N ASP A 265 14.53 15.17 -0.74
CA ASP A 265 15.92 14.90 -1.10
C ASP A 265 16.15 13.47 -1.62
N LYS A 266 16.90 13.37 -2.72
CA LYS A 266 17.32 12.09 -3.31
C LYS A 266 18.80 11.81 -3.13
N LYS A 267 19.58 12.78 -2.64
CA LYS A 267 21.03 12.69 -2.53
C LYS A 267 21.46 11.96 -1.26
N SER A 268 20.62 11.98 -0.22
CA SER A 268 20.85 11.31 1.06
C SER A 268 20.61 9.81 1.03
N MET A 269 20.60 9.17 -0.15
CA MET A 269 20.32 7.74 -0.30
C MET A 269 21.43 7.00 -1.04
N THR A 270 21.62 5.75 -0.65
CA THR A 270 22.43 4.76 -1.35
C THR A 270 21.60 3.49 -1.54
N TRP A 271 21.85 2.76 -2.62
CA TRP A 271 21.14 1.51 -2.89
C TRP A 271 21.97 0.61 -3.81
N ASP A 272 21.70 -0.68 -3.70
CA ASP A 272 22.31 -1.70 -4.53
C ASP A 272 21.99 -1.46 -6.00
N LYS A 273 23.00 -1.59 -6.87
CA LYS A 273 22.85 -1.38 -8.32
C LYS A 273 22.39 -2.62 -9.08
N LYS A 274 22.25 -3.74 -8.36
CA LYS A 274 21.81 -5.02 -8.89
C LYS A 274 21.23 -5.85 -7.76
N GLY A 275 20.25 -6.69 -8.08
CA GLY A 275 19.75 -7.70 -7.17
C GLY A 275 20.80 -8.78 -6.89
N THR A 276 20.86 -9.20 -5.62
CA THR A 276 21.60 -10.37 -5.18
C THR A 276 20.69 -11.59 -5.30
N PRO A 277 21.07 -12.63 -6.08
CA PRO A 277 20.28 -13.85 -6.18
C PRO A 277 20.06 -14.50 -4.81
N PHE A 278 18.83 -14.93 -4.56
CA PHE A 278 18.45 -15.52 -3.28
C PHE A 278 17.38 -16.58 -3.46
N THR A 279 17.41 -17.59 -2.59
CA THR A 279 16.41 -18.64 -2.51
C THR A 279 15.94 -18.73 -1.07
N THR A 280 14.64 -18.60 -0.85
CA THR A 280 14.04 -18.68 0.49
C THR A 280 14.06 -20.12 0.99
N THR A 281 13.77 -20.32 2.28
CA THR A 281 13.69 -21.65 2.89
C THR A 281 12.63 -22.54 2.23
N SER A 282 11.58 -21.93 1.66
CA SER A 282 10.52 -22.62 0.93
C SER A 282 10.88 -22.92 -0.53
N GLY A 283 12.05 -22.50 -1.00
CA GLY A 283 12.52 -22.73 -2.37
C GLY A 283 12.11 -21.65 -3.38
N VAL A 284 11.50 -20.54 -2.94
CA VAL A 284 11.17 -19.41 -3.84
C VAL A 284 12.47 -18.75 -4.28
N LYS A 285 12.70 -18.72 -5.59
CA LYS A 285 13.87 -18.10 -6.22
C LYS A 285 13.56 -16.68 -6.65
N GLY A 286 14.51 -15.78 -6.42
CA GLY A 286 14.39 -14.38 -6.79
C GLY A 286 15.71 -13.64 -6.62
N ALA A 287 15.62 -12.32 -6.46
CA ALA A 287 16.74 -11.50 -6.04
C ALA A 287 16.30 -10.44 -5.02
N TYR A 288 17.18 -10.08 -4.09
CA TYR A 288 16.94 -8.98 -3.16
C TYR A 288 17.92 -7.84 -3.37
N GLY A 289 17.58 -6.65 -2.89
CA GLY A 289 18.53 -5.57 -2.74
C GLY A 289 18.08 -4.54 -1.71
N TRP A 290 19.05 -3.75 -1.27
CA TRP A 290 18.91 -2.79 -0.19
C TRP A 290 18.93 -1.35 -0.70
N ALA A 291 18.23 -0.49 0.02
CA ALA A 291 18.44 0.93 0.03
C ALA A 291 18.62 1.41 1.47
N ARG A 292 19.42 2.47 1.65
CA ARG A 292 19.71 3.10 2.95
C ARG A 292 19.83 4.60 2.77
N SER A 293 19.37 5.36 3.75
CA SER A 293 19.63 6.80 3.82
C SER A 293 20.69 7.16 4.86
N LYS A 294 21.24 8.36 4.71
CA LYS A 294 22.12 8.97 5.71
C LYS A 294 21.94 10.48 5.70
N ASN A 295 21.86 11.08 6.89
CA ASN A 295 21.61 12.51 7.10
C ASN A 295 20.26 12.98 6.53
N THR A 296 19.17 12.34 6.94
CA THR A 296 17.81 12.74 6.56
C THR A 296 17.60 14.26 6.60
N PRO A 297 16.96 14.85 5.57
CA PRO A 297 16.55 16.24 5.61
C PRO A 297 15.44 16.49 6.64
N ASP A 298 14.72 15.46 7.07
CA ASP A 298 13.57 15.57 7.96
C ASP A 298 13.97 16.12 9.33
N LYS A 299 12.98 16.70 9.99
CA LYS A 299 13.10 17.36 11.28
C LYS A 299 11.93 16.92 12.14
N GLY A 300 12.10 16.99 13.45
CA GLY A 300 11.06 16.58 14.40
C GLY A 300 11.43 15.32 15.15
N LYS A 301 10.52 14.90 16.02
CA LYS A 301 10.75 13.83 17.00
C LYS A 301 10.97 12.46 16.35
N CYS A 302 10.26 12.18 15.27
CA CYS A 302 10.30 10.88 14.57
C CYS A 302 11.27 10.88 13.37
N ALA A 303 11.95 12.00 13.10
CA ALA A 303 12.91 12.09 12.00
C ALA A 303 14.10 11.15 12.24
N SER A 304 14.41 10.33 11.25
CA SER A 304 15.50 9.36 11.30
C SER A 304 15.99 9.03 9.89
N ASP A 305 17.23 8.54 9.81
CA ASP A 305 17.67 7.80 8.64
C ASP A 305 16.92 6.45 8.59
N GLY A 306 16.91 5.79 7.44
CA GLY A 306 16.18 4.54 7.27
C GLY A 306 16.82 3.59 6.28
N LYS A 307 16.31 2.37 6.29
CA LYS A 307 16.69 1.29 5.39
C LYS A 307 15.46 0.58 4.86
N ALA A 308 15.59 0.05 3.66
CA ALA A 308 14.61 -0.87 3.10
C ALA A 308 15.31 -2.01 2.38
N ILE A 309 14.73 -3.19 2.46
CA ILE A 309 15.03 -4.33 1.60
C ILE A 309 13.81 -4.62 0.74
N THR A 310 14.06 -5.00 -0.51
CA THR A 310 13.04 -5.61 -1.37
C THR A 310 13.56 -6.95 -1.88
N PHE A 311 12.69 -7.94 -1.98
CA PHE A 311 12.91 -9.21 -2.66
C PHE A 311 11.88 -9.37 -3.77
N GLY A 312 12.37 -9.40 -5.02
CA GLY A 312 11.55 -9.65 -6.21
C GLY A 312 11.58 -11.13 -6.58
N PHE A 313 10.40 -11.70 -6.83
CA PHE A 313 10.22 -13.11 -7.19
C PHE A 313 8.97 -13.28 -8.06
N LYS A 314 8.71 -14.51 -8.50
CA LYS A 314 7.48 -14.88 -9.23
C LYS A 314 6.51 -15.62 -8.32
N ASN A 315 5.23 -15.27 -8.37
CA ASN A 315 4.18 -16.02 -7.66
C ASN A 315 3.78 -17.30 -8.43
N SER A 316 2.75 -18.02 -7.96
CA SER A 316 2.24 -19.25 -8.62
C SER A 316 1.62 -19.03 -10.00
N ALA A 317 1.26 -17.78 -10.34
CA ALA A 317 0.76 -17.39 -11.66
C ALA A 317 1.88 -16.87 -12.59
N ASP A 318 3.15 -17.03 -12.21
CA ASP A 318 4.32 -16.51 -12.93
C ASP A 318 4.44 -14.97 -12.98
N ASP A 319 3.59 -14.25 -12.22
CA ASP A 319 3.62 -12.80 -12.11
C ASP A 319 4.76 -12.33 -11.22
N PHE A 320 5.38 -11.20 -11.59
CA PHE A 320 6.39 -10.57 -10.76
C PHE A 320 5.75 -9.92 -9.53
N VAL A 321 6.20 -10.31 -8.35
CA VAL A 321 5.78 -9.76 -7.06
C VAL A 321 7.00 -9.34 -6.25
N SER A 322 6.80 -8.42 -5.32
CA SER A 322 7.86 -7.98 -4.41
C SER A 322 7.41 -8.05 -2.96
N TRP A 323 8.26 -8.63 -2.11
CA TRP A 323 8.19 -8.49 -0.66
C TRP A 323 9.14 -7.37 -0.26
N SER A 324 8.70 -6.46 0.60
CA SER A 324 9.54 -5.36 1.10
C SER A 324 9.40 -5.19 2.60
N LEU A 325 10.48 -4.73 3.24
CA LEU A 325 10.49 -4.29 4.63
C LEU A 325 11.26 -2.97 4.71
N HIS A 326 10.69 -1.97 5.36
CA HIS A 326 11.36 -0.71 5.66
C HIS A 326 11.35 -0.41 7.17
N ALA A 327 12.43 0.21 7.65
CA ALA A 327 12.64 0.52 9.06
C ALA A 327 13.60 1.73 9.23
N PRO A 328 13.46 2.54 10.29
CA PRO A 328 14.44 3.56 10.63
C PRO A 328 15.77 2.92 11.06
N THR A 329 16.81 3.73 11.03
CA THR A 329 18.19 3.40 11.43
C THR A 329 18.76 4.48 12.34
N GLY A 330 19.73 4.10 13.18
CA GLY A 330 20.30 5.00 14.18
C GLY A 330 19.35 5.31 15.33
N VAL A 331 18.35 4.46 15.56
CA VAL A 331 17.32 4.62 16.61
C VAL A 331 17.33 3.45 17.59
N GLU A 332 16.78 3.67 18.78
CA GLU A 332 16.62 2.61 19.77
C GLU A 332 15.66 1.52 19.28
N GLY A 333 16.10 0.27 19.35
CA GLY A 333 15.33 -0.88 18.90
C GLY A 333 15.35 -1.11 17.38
N GLU A 334 16.24 -0.42 16.65
CA GLU A 334 16.48 -0.69 15.22
C GLU A 334 16.57 -2.19 14.94
N LEU A 335 15.83 -2.66 13.93
CA LEU A 335 15.91 -4.06 13.50
C LEU A 335 17.30 -4.36 12.94
N THR A 336 17.89 -5.48 13.35
CA THR A 336 19.14 -5.94 12.75
C THR A 336 18.91 -6.44 11.33
N ASP A 337 19.90 -6.25 10.46
CA ASP A 337 19.86 -6.79 9.09
C ASP A 337 19.70 -8.33 9.11
N GLU A 338 20.26 -9.01 10.13
CA GLU A 338 20.04 -10.44 10.37
C GLU A 338 18.57 -10.79 10.60
N THR A 339 17.86 -10.03 11.44
CA THR A 339 16.42 -10.26 11.70
C THR A 339 15.61 -10.05 10.43
N ILE A 340 15.93 -9.00 9.68
CA ILE A 340 15.27 -8.70 8.39
C ILE A 340 15.50 -9.83 7.38
N MET A 341 16.74 -10.32 7.26
CA MET A 341 17.06 -11.45 6.37
C MET A 341 16.41 -12.74 6.82
N LYS A 342 16.25 -12.95 8.14
CA LYS A 342 15.53 -14.11 8.69
C LYS A 342 14.04 -14.07 8.32
N ILE A 343 13.39 -12.91 8.40
CA ILE A 343 12.02 -12.69 7.91
C ILE A 343 11.94 -12.97 6.41
N LEU A 344 12.82 -12.36 5.60
CA LEU A 344 12.89 -12.60 4.16
C LEU A 344 13.00 -14.10 3.83
N GLY A 345 13.81 -14.85 4.59
CA GLY A 345 14.00 -16.28 4.39
C GLY A 345 12.74 -17.14 4.52
N THR A 346 11.65 -16.60 5.10
CA THR A 346 10.36 -17.28 5.27
C THR A 346 9.35 -17.02 4.14
N VAL A 347 9.68 -16.11 3.21
CA VAL A 347 8.81 -15.79 2.07
C VAL A 347 8.52 -17.06 1.26
N ARG A 348 7.24 -17.27 0.93
CA ARG A 348 6.72 -18.46 0.26
C ARG A 348 5.46 -18.16 -0.56
N LEU A 349 5.13 -19.09 -1.46
CA LEU A 349 3.85 -19.08 -2.16
C LEU A 349 2.73 -19.56 -1.22
N ALA A 350 1.53 -19.01 -1.37
CA ALA A 350 0.38 -19.28 -0.51
C ALA A 350 -0.91 -19.33 -1.33
N GLY A 351 -1.09 -20.42 -2.08
CA GLY A 351 -2.24 -20.63 -2.96
C GLY A 351 -2.17 -19.83 -4.25
N ASP A 352 -3.28 -19.82 -4.98
CA ASP A 352 -3.41 -19.07 -6.22
C ASP A 352 -3.72 -17.60 -5.92
N PRO A 353 -3.09 -16.64 -6.63
CA PRO A 353 -3.38 -15.23 -6.45
C PRO A 353 -4.81 -14.91 -6.87
N THR A 354 -5.52 -14.10 -6.09
CA THR A 354 -6.86 -13.63 -6.47
C THR A 354 -6.85 -12.49 -7.48
N GLU A 355 -5.68 -11.89 -7.73
CA GLU A 355 -5.44 -10.92 -8.81
C GLU A 355 -4.15 -11.27 -9.53
N THR A 356 -4.22 -11.32 -10.86
CA THR A 356 -3.07 -11.49 -11.76
C THR A 356 -2.84 -10.21 -12.53
N ASP A 357 -1.59 -9.97 -12.94
CA ASP A 357 -1.15 -8.72 -13.57
C ASP A 357 -1.46 -8.62 -15.08
#